data_AF-A0A2V9R926-F1
#
_entry.id   AF-A0A2V9R926-F1
#
_cell.length_a   1.000
_cell.length_b   1.000
_cell.length_c   1.000
_cell.angle_alpha   90.00
_cell.angle_beta   90.00
_cell.angle_gamma   90.00
#
_symmetry.space_group_name_H-M   'P 1'
#
loop_
_entity.id
_entity.type
_entity.pdbx_description
1 polymer ?
#
loop_
_entity_poly.entity_id
_entity_poly.type
_entity_poly.pdbx_seq_one_letter_code
_entity_poly.pdbx_strand_id
1 'polypeptide(L)'
;MRTLYFLGWLLAVLIGSVTLLGVSLSLSKVHPPEPEFMVWVENPMIRVKPETPPARKNTVEIAAARNETEPFQVIISALAHKLEDITATVSDLEDGQGNKIDHSQMTLYRQQYIYVRDPSPYSTEPPGWWPDALIPFLNPADGRPVRPMQVTREELGGKITHKLSGARFTASPFDVWPGKNQPLWIDVSIPKDAVPGYYTGKFTVKISNHEDVHLPVKVTVWNFTLPDGPPLATHFGSLDQIAAKHGVAPGSPDFTVIYDRYAKAMADHRLSPPIPDSLHPPLKPDGSIDWKKTHEGLRHYMVTYNVRSFQIPTYPFADPLKSNRKYVIRYLQSYYEYLKVQGWEKGAYYYPVEEPNSREAYDQVRAYAQLVHEANLQLKLLCTEQPYTQDPAWGDLRESVDIWCPLFAFFEEESAKAAQQRGNEIWAYTALCQKSPLYHPQFAKVSGLPTFFWQIDFPLLNYRLPLWTMRRYDIVGLLYWSTVYWSSPERDVWTDPAFRNRYNGDGLLFYPGTEAGIQGPVTSIRLKALREGLEDYAYFALLEKLGDQTYLNQEVSKMAASWWKWDDNPEHLYQVRAALAKRILEKQGSNRGEMRITR
;
A
#
# COMPACT_ATOMS: atom_id res chain seq x y z
N MET A 1 17.53 18.99 -71.22
CA MET A 1 17.14 18.82 -72.64
C MET A 1 18.13 17.88 -73.30
N ARG A 2 17.62 16.80 -73.90
CA ARG A 2 18.12 15.91 -74.98
C ARG A 2 19.62 15.54 -75.03
N THR A 3 20.00 14.27 -74.81
CA THR A 3 20.24 13.18 -75.81
C THR A 3 21.33 13.53 -76.84
N LEU A 4 22.39 12.74 -77.06
CA LEU A 4 22.57 11.53 -77.91
C LEU A 4 24.10 11.24 -77.92
N TYR A 5 24.71 10.07 -78.20
CA TYR A 5 24.76 9.18 -79.37
C TYR A 5 25.60 7.94 -78.94
N PHE A 6 25.26 6.66 -79.11
CA PHE A 6 25.02 5.79 -80.28
C PHE A 6 26.23 5.48 -81.20
N LEU A 7 26.43 4.17 -81.43
CA LEU A 7 27.08 3.39 -82.53
C LEU A 7 28.20 2.45 -82.02
N GLY A 8 28.28 1.15 -82.37
CA GLY A 8 27.46 0.32 -83.27
C GLY A 8 28.06 -1.09 -83.48
N TRP A 9 27.18 -2.03 -83.88
CA TRP A 9 27.35 -3.20 -84.79
C TRP A 9 28.20 -4.42 -84.35
N LEU A 10 27.56 -5.58 -84.04
CA LEU A 10 27.20 -6.75 -84.91
C LEU A 10 28.44 -7.64 -85.22
N LEU A 11 28.52 -8.94 -84.89
CA LEU A 11 27.73 -10.07 -85.40
C LEU A 11 28.18 -11.38 -84.73
N ALA A 12 27.25 -12.29 -84.37
CA ALA A 12 27.26 -13.73 -84.68
C ALA A 12 26.35 -14.54 -83.71
N VAL A 13 25.59 -15.46 -84.28
CA VAL A 13 24.34 -16.07 -83.79
C VAL A 13 24.55 -17.54 -83.37
N LEU A 14 23.58 -18.09 -82.62
CA LEU A 14 23.25 -19.52 -82.37
C LEU A 14 23.96 -20.15 -81.15
N ILE A 15 23.34 -20.74 -80.11
CA ILE A 15 22.07 -21.48 -79.96
C ILE A 15 21.67 -21.52 -78.46
N GLY A 16 20.37 -21.37 -78.17
CA GLY A 16 19.69 -22.18 -77.15
C GLY A 16 19.73 -21.73 -75.68
N SER A 17 19.16 -20.58 -75.34
CA SER A 17 18.76 -20.30 -73.96
C SER A 17 17.42 -20.97 -73.65
N VAL A 18 17.45 -22.08 -72.93
CA VAL A 18 16.28 -22.59 -72.19
C VAL A 18 15.97 -21.56 -71.10
N THR A 19 14.96 -20.72 -71.31
CA THR A 19 14.39 -19.90 -70.24
C THR A 19 13.56 -20.84 -69.35
N LEU A 20 14.18 -21.36 -68.29
CA LEU A 20 13.43 -21.85 -67.14
C LEU A 20 12.61 -20.66 -66.61
N LEU A 21 11.29 -20.68 -66.86
CA LEU A 21 10.35 -19.99 -65.99
C LEU A 21 10.45 -20.66 -64.62
N GLY A 22 11.36 -20.15 -63.79
CA GLY A 22 11.33 -20.39 -62.36
C GLY A 22 10.10 -19.68 -61.80
N VAL A 23 8.98 -20.41 -61.73
CA VAL A 23 7.90 -20.05 -60.81
C VAL A 23 8.50 -20.15 -59.42
N SER A 24 8.99 -19.03 -58.89
CA SER A 24 9.26 -18.89 -57.48
C SER A 24 7.90 -19.00 -56.78
N LEU A 25 7.56 -20.23 -56.39
CA LEU A 25 6.59 -20.51 -55.34
C LEU A 25 7.13 -19.82 -54.09
N SER A 26 6.75 -18.55 -53.92
CA SER A 26 6.74 -17.92 -52.62
C SER A 26 5.82 -18.78 -51.76
N LEU A 27 6.41 -19.74 -51.04
CA LEU A 27 5.82 -20.26 -49.83
C LEU A 27 5.55 -19.04 -48.97
N SER A 28 4.34 -18.50 -49.07
CA SER A 28 3.79 -17.63 -48.06
C SER A 28 4.00 -18.39 -46.77
N LYS A 29 4.95 -17.92 -45.96
CA LYS A 29 5.00 -18.29 -44.56
C LYS A 29 3.61 -17.93 -44.06
N VAL A 30 2.76 -18.94 -43.92
CA VAL A 30 1.51 -18.83 -43.19
C VAL A 30 1.97 -18.37 -41.83
N HIS A 31 1.89 -17.05 -41.59
CA HIS A 31 2.09 -16.54 -40.27
C HIS A 31 0.99 -17.24 -39.47
N PRO A 32 1.33 -17.90 -38.36
CA PRO A 32 0.28 -18.37 -37.47
C PRO A 32 -0.66 -17.19 -37.23
N PRO A 33 -1.99 -17.40 -37.27
CA PRO A 33 -2.91 -16.32 -37.00
C PRO A 33 -2.47 -15.64 -35.71
N GLU A 34 -2.41 -14.31 -35.71
CA GLU A 34 -2.05 -13.59 -34.50
C GLU A 34 -2.97 -14.07 -33.36
N PRO A 35 -2.41 -14.31 -32.16
CA PRO A 35 -3.20 -14.86 -31.07
C PRO A 35 -4.41 -13.94 -30.80
N GLU A 36 -5.59 -14.54 -30.60
CA GLU A 36 -6.82 -13.79 -30.34
C GLU A 36 -6.77 -13.04 -29.00
N PHE A 37 -6.04 -13.61 -28.04
CA PHE A 37 -5.78 -13.06 -26.73
C PHE A 37 -4.41 -13.49 -26.20
N MET A 38 -3.93 -12.83 -25.16
CA MET A 38 -2.74 -13.22 -24.42
C MET A 38 -3.02 -13.24 -22.92
N VAL A 39 -2.44 -14.20 -22.22
CA VAL A 39 -2.37 -14.22 -20.75
C VAL A 39 -0.91 -14.16 -20.34
N TRP A 40 -0.54 -13.14 -19.59
CA TRP A 40 0.85 -12.84 -19.26
C TRP A 40 1.00 -12.35 -17.82
N VAL A 41 2.24 -12.30 -17.35
CA VAL A 41 2.63 -11.94 -15.98
C VAL A 41 3.42 -10.65 -16.01
N GLU A 42 3.15 -9.76 -15.06
CA GLU A 42 3.90 -8.52 -14.88
C GLU A 42 4.40 -8.39 -13.43
N ASN A 43 5.45 -7.61 -13.23
CA ASN A 43 5.93 -7.21 -11.91
C ASN A 43 4.83 -6.43 -11.15
N PRO A 44 4.44 -6.81 -9.92
CA PRO A 44 3.37 -6.15 -9.15
C PRO A 44 3.54 -4.64 -8.92
N MET A 45 4.76 -4.11 -9.02
CA MET A 45 5.03 -2.68 -8.89
C MET A 45 4.78 -1.88 -10.18
N ILE A 46 4.45 -2.55 -11.29
CA ILE A 46 4.12 -1.92 -12.57
C ILE A 46 2.60 -1.92 -12.76
N ARG A 47 2.02 -0.74 -13.01
CA ARG A 47 0.58 -0.64 -13.31
C ARG A 47 0.32 -0.94 -14.78
N VAL A 48 -0.57 -1.89 -15.03
CA VAL A 48 -1.00 -2.25 -16.40
C VAL A 48 -2.28 -1.50 -16.75
N LYS A 49 -2.15 -0.48 -17.60
CA LYS A 49 -3.28 0.31 -18.15
C LYS A 49 -4.05 -0.52 -19.18
N PRO A 50 -5.30 -0.14 -19.54
CA PRO A 50 -6.10 -0.93 -20.46
C PRO A 50 -5.40 -1.15 -21.82
N GLU A 51 -4.60 -0.20 -22.29
CA GLU A 51 -3.90 -0.26 -23.59
C GLU A 51 -2.39 -0.56 -23.47
N THR A 52 -1.89 -0.91 -22.28
CA THR A 52 -0.49 -1.32 -22.12
C THR A 52 -0.19 -2.51 -23.05
N PRO A 53 0.89 -2.45 -23.87
CA PRO A 53 1.23 -3.56 -24.75
C PRO A 53 1.45 -4.87 -23.98
N PRO A 54 0.93 -6.02 -24.46
CA PRO A 54 1.13 -7.30 -23.81
C PRO A 54 2.61 -7.70 -23.77
N ALA A 55 3.06 -8.24 -22.65
CA ALA A 55 4.36 -8.88 -22.53
C ALA A 55 4.28 -10.39 -22.80
N ARG A 56 5.45 -11.04 -22.91
CA ARG A 56 5.55 -12.49 -23.19
C ARG A 56 5.81 -13.36 -21.95
N LYS A 57 6.08 -12.75 -20.79
CA LYS A 57 6.33 -13.50 -19.55
C LYS A 57 5.04 -14.24 -19.16
N ASN A 58 5.14 -15.55 -18.96
CA ASN A 58 3.99 -16.42 -18.68
C ASN A 58 4.23 -17.36 -17.48
N THR A 59 5.25 -17.07 -16.67
CA THR A 59 5.58 -17.80 -15.46
C THR A 59 5.63 -16.83 -14.30
N VAL A 60 4.97 -17.18 -13.19
CA VAL A 60 5.03 -16.45 -11.93
C VAL A 60 6.18 -17.02 -11.11
N GLU A 61 7.10 -16.16 -10.68
CA GLU A 61 8.21 -16.50 -9.80
C GLU A 61 8.29 -15.46 -8.70
N ILE A 62 8.02 -15.88 -7.46
CA ILE A 62 8.04 -15.00 -6.28
C ILE A 62 8.80 -15.65 -5.13
N ALA A 63 9.27 -14.84 -4.18
CA ALA A 63 9.98 -15.31 -3.00
C ALA A 63 9.55 -14.53 -1.75
N ALA A 64 9.27 -15.25 -0.68
CA ALA A 64 8.68 -14.71 0.54
C ALA A 64 9.16 -15.45 1.77
N ALA A 65 9.29 -14.75 2.89
CA ALA A 65 9.52 -15.32 4.20
C ALA A 65 8.22 -15.92 4.77
N ARG A 66 8.34 -16.68 5.86
CA ARG A 66 7.15 -17.11 6.61
C ARG A 66 6.51 -15.91 7.28
N ASN A 67 5.17 -15.91 7.35
CA ASN A 67 4.39 -14.79 7.85
C ASN A 67 4.58 -13.53 6.98
N GLU A 68 4.58 -13.67 5.66
CA GLU A 68 4.68 -12.58 4.68
C GLU A 68 3.64 -12.78 3.59
N THR A 69 3.15 -11.70 2.98
CA THR A 69 2.25 -11.77 1.82
C THR A 69 2.88 -11.16 0.57
N GLU A 70 3.30 -12.03 -0.34
CA GLU A 70 3.95 -11.63 -1.60
C GLU A 70 2.95 -11.72 -2.77
N PRO A 71 2.75 -10.62 -3.52
CA PRO A 71 1.79 -10.61 -4.62
C PRO A 71 2.39 -11.07 -5.95
N PHE A 72 1.51 -11.47 -6.87
CA PHE A 72 1.80 -11.47 -8.31
C PHE A 72 0.60 -10.94 -9.09
N GLN A 73 0.82 -10.49 -10.32
CA GLN A 73 -0.28 -10.08 -11.21
C GLN A 73 -0.28 -10.87 -12.53
N VAL A 74 -1.49 -11.19 -12.99
CA VAL A 74 -1.76 -11.87 -14.26
C VAL A 74 -2.67 -10.99 -15.09
N ILE A 75 -2.29 -10.74 -16.34
CA ILE A 75 -3.01 -9.85 -17.24
C ILE A 75 -3.64 -10.70 -18.33
N ILE A 76 -4.93 -10.46 -18.58
CA ILE A 76 -5.65 -11.00 -19.72
C ILE A 76 -5.81 -9.86 -20.74
N SER A 77 -5.22 -10.02 -21.92
CA SER A 77 -5.27 -9.06 -23.03
C SER A 77 -6.12 -9.62 -24.16
N ALA A 78 -7.23 -8.97 -24.47
CA ALA A 78 -8.02 -9.26 -25.67
C ALA A 78 -7.39 -8.54 -26.86
N LEU A 79 -6.89 -9.26 -27.86
CA LEU A 79 -6.17 -8.67 -28.99
C LEU A 79 -7.12 -8.32 -30.14
N ALA A 80 -7.95 -9.27 -30.54
CA ALA A 80 -8.83 -9.12 -31.72
C ALA A 80 -10.32 -9.08 -31.38
N HIS A 81 -10.77 -9.93 -30.45
CA HIS A 81 -12.18 -10.14 -30.16
C HIS A 81 -12.49 -9.96 -28.68
N LYS A 82 -13.77 -9.74 -28.37
CA LYS A 82 -14.23 -9.63 -26.99
C LYS A 82 -14.11 -11.00 -26.34
N LEU A 83 -13.48 -11.06 -25.17
CA LEU A 83 -13.43 -12.26 -24.33
C LEU A 83 -14.55 -12.19 -23.31
N GLU A 84 -15.32 -13.26 -23.18
CA GLU A 84 -16.53 -13.32 -22.35
C GLU A 84 -16.43 -14.37 -21.25
N ASP A 85 -17.17 -14.14 -20.16
CA ASP A 85 -17.34 -15.04 -19.02
C ASP A 85 -16.02 -15.54 -18.41
N ILE A 86 -15.03 -14.65 -18.28
CA ILE A 86 -13.71 -15.00 -17.79
C ILE A 86 -13.78 -15.30 -16.29
N THR A 87 -13.21 -16.43 -15.92
CA THR A 87 -12.99 -16.82 -14.52
C THR A 87 -11.52 -17.19 -14.30
N ALA A 88 -11.08 -17.15 -13.05
CA ALA A 88 -9.72 -17.52 -12.70
C ALA A 88 -9.67 -18.27 -11.38
N THR A 89 -8.72 -19.19 -11.27
CA THR A 89 -8.45 -19.98 -10.06
C THR A 89 -6.96 -20.18 -9.87
N VAL A 90 -6.56 -20.47 -8.64
CA VAL A 90 -5.18 -20.85 -8.30
C VAL A 90 -5.22 -22.19 -7.58
N SER A 91 -4.29 -23.09 -7.90
CA SER A 91 -4.17 -24.35 -7.19
C SER A 91 -3.48 -24.16 -5.85
N ASP A 92 -3.49 -25.21 -5.05
CA ASP A 92 -2.52 -25.36 -3.97
C ASP A 92 -1.08 -25.27 -4.52
N LEU A 93 -0.15 -24.86 -3.66
CA LEU A 93 1.28 -24.93 -3.94
C LEU A 93 1.87 -26.14 -3.22
N GLU A 94 2.62 -26.96 -3.94
CA GLU A 94 3.21 -28.20 -3.43
C GLU A 94 4.72 -28.22 -3.66
N ASP A 95 5.47 -28.74 -2.69
CA ASP A 95 6.93 -28.91 -2.81
C ASP A 95 7.34 -30.26 -3.43
N GLY A 96 6.40 -31.19 -3.58
CA GLY A 96 6.64 -32.56 -4.03
C GLY A 96 7.17 -33.51 -2.95
N GLN A 97 7.29 -33.07 -1.70
CA GLN A 97 7.63 -33.87 -0.51
C GLN A 97 6.44 -34.06 0.44
N GLY A 98 5.25 -33.59 0.05
CA GLY A 98 4.02 -33.68 0.82
C GLY A 98 3.70 -32.45 1.66
N ASN A 99 4.51 -31.39 1.59
CA ASN A 99 4.16 -30.10 2.18
C ASN A 99 3.35 -29.27 1.18
N LYS A 100 2.38 -28.53 1.70
CA LYS A 100 1.43 -27.76 0.89
C LYS A 100 1.18 -26.40 1.52
N ILE A 101 1.10 -25.38 0.67
CA ILE A 101 0.44 -24.11 0.98
C ILE A 101 -0.93 -24.16 0.31
N ASP A 102 -1.99 -24.19 1.12
CA ASP A 102 -3.37 -24.29 0.63
C ASP A 102 -3.76 -23.06 -0.18
N HIS A 103 -4.52 -23.25 -1.27
CA HIS A 103 -5.04 -22.14 -2.06
C HIS A 103 -5.90 -21.16 -1.23
N SER A 104 -6.41 -21.55 -0.06
CA SER A 104 -7.07 -20.64 0.88
C SER A 104 -6.14 -19.55 1.42
N GLN A 105 -4.82 -19.72 1.31
CA GLN A 105 -3.81 -18.71 1.63
C GLN A 105 -3.62 -17.68 0.51
N MET A 106 -4.35 -17.84 -0.59
CA MET A 106 -4.28 -16.98 -1.75
C MET A 106 -5.58 -16.22 -1.93
N THR A 107 -5.48 -14.91 -2.14
CA THR A 107 -6.66 -14.08 -2.41
C THR A 107 -6.56 -13.49 -3.80
N LEU A 108 -7.56 -13.79 -4.65
CA LEU A 108 -7.66 -13.31 -6.02
C LEU A 108 -8.52 -12.04 -6.05
N TYR A 109 -8.03 -11.06 -6.80
CA TYR A 109 -8.72 -9.80 -7.02
C TYR A 109 -8.74 -9.45 -8.51
N ARG A 110 -9.86 -8.87 -8.97
CA ARG A 110 -9.89 -8.12 -10.24
C ARG A 110 -9.46 -6.69 -9.97
N GLN A 111 -8.47 -6.21 -10.70
CA GLN A 111 -8.04 -4.81 -10.59
C GLN A 111 -9.07 -3.94 -11.32
N GLN A 112 -9.86 -3.18 -10.56
CA GLN A 112 -10.83 -2.23 -11.11
C GLN A 112 -10.11 -0.96 -11.54
N TYR A 113 -10.35 -0.56 -12.79
CA TYR A 113 -9.89 0.70 -13.33
C TYR A 113 -10.70 1.87 -12.77
N ILE A 114 -10.00 2.90 -12.33
CA ILE A 114 -10.51 4.16 -11.81
C ILE A 114 -10.08 5.26 -12.77
N TYR A 115 -11.02 6.12 -13.17
CA TYR A 115 -10.70 7.20 -14.09
C TYR A 115 -10.09 8.38 -13.35
N VAL A 116 -8.88 8.78 -13.74
CA VAL A 116 -8.25 10.03 -13.31
C VAL A 116 -8.54 11.07 -14.37
N ARG A 117 -9.38 12.04 -14.03
CA ARG A 117 -9.84 13.09 -14.96
C ARG A 117 -8.79 14.16 -15.20
N ASP A 118 -8.18 14.63 -14.12
CA ASP A 118 -7.16 15.68 -14.13
C ASP A 118 -5.93 15.13 -13.42
N PRO A 119 -4.72 15.23 -14.00
CA PRO A 119 -3.52 14.73 -13.35
C PRO A 119 -3.25 15.45 -12.03
N SER A 120 -2.72 14.71 -11.06
CA SER A 120 -2.23 15.28 -9.82
C SER A 120 -1.05 16.24 -10.10
N PRO A 121 -0.79 17.24 -9.24
CA PRO A 121 0.35 18.12 -9.43
C PRO A 121 1.66 17.36 -9.56
N TYR A 122 2.46 17.72 -10.57
CA TYR A 122 3.75 17.09 -10.91
C TYR A 122 3.66 15.67 -11.48
N SER A 123 2.46 15.11 -11.61
CA SER A 123 2.27 13.91 -12.43
C SER A 123 2.61 14.22 -13.89
N THR A 124 3.39 13.37 -14.51
CA THR A 124 3.73 13.45 -15.95
C THR A 124 2.74 12.69 -16.82
N GLU A 125 1.75 12.06 -16.20
CA GLU A 125 0.82 11.16 -16.86
C GLU A 125 -0.44 11.89 -17.31
N PRO A 126 -0.99 11.57 -18.49
CA PRO A 126 -2.25 12.16 -18.94
C PRO A 126 -3.44 11.60 -18.15
N PRO A 127 -4.60 12.27 -18.23
CA PRO A 127 -5.88 11.69 -17.82
C PRO A 127 -6.08 10.29 -18.40
N GLY A 128 -6.72 9.40 -17.65
CA GLY A 128 -6.95 8.04 -18.11
C GLY A 128 -7.36 7.06 -17.03
N TRP A 129 -7.42 5.80 -17.43
CA TRP A 129 -7.82 4.69 -16.57
C TRP A 129 -6.61 4.10 -15.83
N TRP A 130 -6.71 4.08 -14.51
CA TRP A 130 -5.67 3.57 -13.61
C TRP A 130 -6.18 2.36 -12.86
N PRO A 131 -5.48 1.22 -12.87
CA PRO A 131 -5.86 0.11 -11.99
C PRO A 131 -5.59 0.55 -10.55
N ASP A 132 -6.58 0.49 -9.67
CA ASP A 132 -6.35 0.84 -8.26
C ASP A 132 -7.13 -0.02 -7.28
N ALA A 133 -8.46 -0.03 -7.36
CA ALA A 133 -9.31 -0.81 -6.45
C ALA A 133 -9.21 -2.31 -6.74
N LEU A 134 -9.11 -3.14 -5.70
CA LEU A 134 -8.98 -4.60 -5.80
C LEU A 134 -10.29 -5.28 -5.42
N ILE A 135 -11.14 -5.58 -6.41
CA ILE A 135 -12.40 -6.29 -6.16
C ILE A 135 -12.10 -7.76 -5.89
N PRO A 136 -12.40 -8.32 -4.71
CA PRO A 136 -12.08 -9.70 -4.41
C PRO A 136 -13.02 -10.67 -5.14
N PHE A 137 -12.50 -11.83 -5.55
CA PHE A 137 -13.29 -12.90 -6.18
C PHE A 137 -14.36 -13.46 -5.26
N LEU A 138 -14.05 -13.55 -3.97
CA LEU A 138 -14.95 -13.98 -2.92
C LEU A 138 -15.11 -12.84 -1.93
N ASN A 139 -16.33 -12.60 -1.47
CA ASN A 139 -16.59 -11.62 -0.43
C ASN A 139 -15.85 -12.03 0.86
N PRO A 140 -14.94 -11.22 1.40
CA PRO A 140 -14.15 -11.57 2.57
C PRO A 140 -14.99 -11.85 3.83
N ALA A 141 -16.24 -11.36 3.87
CA ALA A 141 -17.11 -11.54 5.01
C ALA A 141 -17.81 -12.91 5.07
N ASP A 142 -18.09 -13.55 3.92
CA ASP A 142 -18.87 -14.78 3.86
C ASP A 142 -18.31 -15.87 2.92
N GLY A 143 -17.22 -15.58 2.21
CA GLY A 143 -16.56 -16.50 1.28
C GLY A 143 -17.33 -16.77 -0.01
N ARG A 144 -18.38 -16.00 -0.32
CA ARG A 144 -19.22 -16.23 -1.50
C ARG A 144 -18.90 -15.25 -2.63
N PRO A 145 -19.09 -15.64 -3.90
CA PRO A 145 -18.98 -14.70 -5.02
C PRO A 145 -19.98 -13.55 -4.88
N VAL A 146 -19.52 -12.33 -5.17
CA VAL A 146 -20.38 -11.15 -5.25
C VAL A 146 -21.20 -11.20 -6.54
N ARG A 147 -22.51 -11.02 -6.45
CA ARG A 147 -23.41 -11.03 -7.61
C ARG A 147 -23.41 -9.67 -8.32
N PRO A 148 -23.40 -9.63 -9.67
CA PRO A 148 -23.47 -8.39 -10.41
C PRO A 148 -24.83 -7.71 -10.27
N MET A 149 -24.87 -6.42 -10.54
CA MET A 149 -26.10 -5.62 -10.44
C MET A 149 -27.18 -6.16 -11.39
N GLN A 150 -28.37 -6.37 -10.85
CA GLN A 150 -29.55 -6.83 -11.56
C GLN A 150 -30.73 -5.91 -11.27
N VAL A 151 -31.54 -5.65 -12.30
CA VAL A 151 -32.79 -4.91 -12.21
C VAL A 151 -33.94 -5.92 -12.19
N THR A 152 -34.69 -5.97 -11.10
CA THR A 152 -35.91 -6.79 -11.00
C THR A 152 -37.14 -5.91 -11.13
N ARG A 153 -38.09 -6.29 -11.99
CA ARG A 153 -39.40 -5.64 -12.12
C ARG A 153 -40.35 -6.20 -11.05
N GLU A 154 -40.81 -5.37 -10.13
CA GLU A 154 -41.82 -5.72 -9.13
C GLU A 154 -43.13 -4.99 -9.45
N GLU A 155 -44.24 -5.72 -9.52
CA GLU A 155 -45.57 -5.17 -9.74
C GLU A 155 -46.42 -5.40 -8.48
N LEU A 156 -46.75 -4.31 -7.78
CA LEU A 156 -47.56 -4.36 -6.56
C LEU A 156 -48.74 -3.38 -6.70
N GLY A 157 -49.97 -3.88 -6.65
CA GLY A 157 -51.18 -3.05 -6.76
C GLY A 157 -51.32 -2.28 -8.08
N GLY A 158 -50.84 -2.84 -9.21
CA GLY A 158 -50.86 -2.18 -10.52
C GLY A 158 -49.76 -1.13 -10.73
N LYS A 159 -48.85 -0.95 -9.76
CA LYS A 159 -47.69 -0.06 -9.89
C LYS A 159 -46.44 -0.89 -10.20
N ILE A 160 -45.77 -0.57 -11.30
CA ILE A 160 -44.50 -1.16 -11.70
C ILE A 160 -43.38 -0.39 -10.99
N THR A 161 -42.52 -1.11 -10.28
CA THR A 161 -41.29 -0.59 -9.68
C THR A 161 -40.11 -1.43 -10.15
N HIS A 162 -38.93 -0.81 -10.25
CA HIS A 162 -37.68 -1.50 -10.58
C HIS A 162 -36.80 -1.49 -9.35
N LYS A 163 -36.37 -2.68 -8.92
CA LYS A 163 -35.48 -2.85 -7.77
C LYS A 163 -34.09 -3.24 -8.27
N LEU A 164 -33.11 -2.43 -7.89
CA LEU A 164 -31.69 -2.76 -8.08
C LEU A 164 -31.23 -3.70 -6.96
N SER A 165 -30.49 -4.74 -7.32
CA SER A 165 -29.86 -5.67 -6.37
C SER A 165 -28.49 -6.09 -6.91
N GLY A 166 -27.56 -6.49 -6.05
CA GLY A 166 -26.20 -6.85 -6.46
C GLY A 166 -25.24 -5.66 -6.50
N ALA A 167 -24.01 -5.92 -6.95
CA ALA A 167 -22.90 -4.97 -6.93
C ALA A 167 -22.63 -4.34 -8.30
N ARG A 168 -22.24 -3.06 -8.30
CA ARG A 168 -21.76 -2.35 -9.49
C ARG A 168 -20.46 -2.92 -10.01
N PHE A 169 -19.58 -3.33 -9.10
CA PHE A 169 -18.30 -3.94 -9.43
C PHE A 169 -18.23 -5.35 -8.86
N THR A 170 -18.10 -6.35 -9.73
CA THR A 170 -17.81 -7.74 -9.38
C THR A 170 -16.42 -8.13 -9.88
N ALA A 171 -15.84 -9.19 -9.32
CA ALA A 171 -14.54 -9.67 -9.76
C ALA A 171 -14.62 -10.83 -10.75
N SER A 172 -15.71 -11.61 -10.74
CA SER A 172 -15.90 -12.77 -11.61
C SER A 172 -17.39 -13.15 -11.75
N PRO A 173 -17.84 -13.64 -12.92
CA PRO A 173 -17.12 -13.60 -14.19
C PRO A 173 -16.96 -12.14 -14.67
N PHE A 174 -16.07 -11.92 -15.64
CA PHE A 174 -15.87 -10.61 -16.27
C PHE A 174 -15.53 -10.76 -17.76
N ASP A 175 -15.69 -9.66 -18.49
CA ASP A 175 -15.38 -9.59 -19.91
C ASP A 175 -14.17 -8.68 -20.17
N VAL A 176 -13.49 -8.90 -21.29
CA VAL A 176 -12.40 -8.03 -21.77
C VAL A 176 -12.69 -7.62 -23.21
N TRP A 177 -12.79 -6.31 -23.44
CA TRP A 177 -13.07 -5.76 -24.77
C TRP A 177 -11.83 -5.79 -25.68
N PRO A 178 -11.99 -5.88 -27.02
CA PRO A 178 -10.86 -5.88 -27.95
C PRO A 178 -9.90 -4.70 -27.73
N GLY A 179 -8.61 -4.99 -27.78
CA GLY A 179 -7.53 -4.02 -27.56
C GLY A 179 -7.40 -3.55 -26.11
N LYS A 180 -8.00 -4.28 -25.14
CA LYS A 180 -7.95 -3.96 -23.71
C LYS A 180 -7.31 -5.07 -22.88
N ASN A 181 -6.77 -4.65 -21.75
CA ASN A 181 -6.28 -5.49 -20.67
C ASN A 181 -7.29 -5.56 -19.52
N GLN A 182 -7.33 -6.70 -18.83
CA GLN A 182 -7.87 -6.82 -17.48
C GLN A 182 -6.83 -7.50 -16.58
N PRO A 183 -6.16 -6.73 -15.70
CA PRO A 183 -5.24 -7.27 -14.72
C PRO A 183 -6.00 -7.92 -13.57
N LEU A 184 -5.46 -9.03 -13.09
CA LEU A 184 -5.81 -9.71 -11.85
C LEU A 184 -4.64 -9.58 -10.89
N TRP A 185 -4.94 -9.38 -9.61
CA TRP A 185 -3.96 -9.32 -8.53
C TRP A 185 -4.16 -10.53 -7.62
N ILE A 186 -3.07 -11.20 -7.24
CA ILE A 186 -3.11 -12.36 -6.37
C ILE A 186 -2.15 -12.10 -5.21
N ASP A 187 -2.68 -12.06 -3.99
CA ASP A 187 -1.86 -12.08 -2.76
C ASP A 187 -1.59 -13.53 -2.36
N VAL A 188 -0.33 -13.91 -2.13
CA VAL A 188 0.07 -15.22 -1.59
C VAL A 188 0.59 -15.04 -0.17
N SER A 189 -0.21 -15.40 0.83
CA SER A 189 0.18 -15.32 2.24
C SER A 189 0.92 -16.59 2.66
N ILE A 190 2.16 -16.49 3.12
CA ILE A 190 2.93 -17.63 3.57
C ILE A 190 2.65 -17.90 5.05
N PRO A 191 2.10 -19.08 5.41
CA PRO A 191 1.87 -19.43 6.81
C PRO A 191 3.15 -19.33 7.65
N LYS A 192 3.00 -18.92 8.91
CA LYS A 192 4.11 -18.70 9.84
C LYS A 192 4.93 -19.99 10.09
N ASP A 193 4.28 -21.13 9.99
CA ASP A 193 4.79 -22.48 10.19
C ASP A 193 5.06 -23.24 8.89
N ALA A 194 4.90 -22.60 7.72
CA ALA A 194 5.19 -23.24 6.43
C ALA A 194 6.61 -23.82 6.39
N VAL A 195 6.79 -24.96 5.74
CA VAL A 195 8.12 -25.55 5.57
C VAL A 195 8.90 -24.71 4.55
N PRO A 196 10.12 -24.25 4.86
CA PRO A 196 10.95 -23.53 3.89
C PRO A 196 11.29 -24.42 2.70
N GLY A 197 11.25 -23.88 1.50
CA GLY A 197 11.47 -24.67 0.29
C GLY A 197 10.92 -24.03 -0.96
N TYR A 198 10.90 -24.80 -2.02
CA TYR A 198 10.39 -24.38 -3.32
C TYR A 198 9.07 -25.09 -3.59
N TYR A 199 8.03 -24.30 -3.82
CA TYR A 199 6.68 -24.80 -4.08
C TYR A 199 6.25 -24.45 -5.49
N THR A 200 5.46 -25.33 -6.09
CA THR A 200 4.88 -25.14 -7.42
C THR A 200 3.37 -25.34 -7.41
N GLY A 201 2.68 -24.56 -8.23
CA GLY A 201 1.27 -24.70 -8.52
C GLY A 201 0.94 -24.11 -9.88
N LYS A 202 -0.34 -23.85 -10.12
CA LYS A 202 -0.83 -23.28 -11.37
C LYS A 202 -1.89 -22.22 -11.13
N PHE A 203 -1.83 -21.17 -11.93
CA PHE A 203 -2.91 -20.21 -12.11
C PHE A 203 -3.67 -20.58 -13.38
N THR A 204 -4.98 -20.71 -13.30
CA THR A 204 -5.83 -21.12 -14.43
C THR A 204 -6.81 -20.00 -14.78
N VAL A 205 -6.83 -19.60 -16.04
CA VAL A 205 -7.81 -18.69 -16.62
C VAL A 205 -8.74 -19.50 -17.52
N LYS A 206 -10.04 -19.37 -17.31
CA LYS A 206 -11.07 -19.95 -18.19
C LYS A 206 -11.76 -18.83 -18.94
N ILE A 207 -11.90 -18.99 -20.24
CA ILE A 207 -12.55 -18.02 -21.13
C ILE A 207 -13.60 -18.79 -21.93
N SER A 208 -14.80 -18.23 -22.07
CA SER A 208 -15.88 -18.88 -22.81
C SER A 208 -15.43 -19.26 -24.23
N ASN A 209 -15.72 -20.48 -24.66
CA ASN A 209 -15.36 -21.03 -25.97
C ASN A 209 -13.86 -21.16 -26.26
N HIS A 210 -12.98 -21.09 -25.26
CA HIS A 210 -11.55 -21.37 -25.40
C HIS A 210 -11.07 -22.46 -24.44
N GLU A 211 -9.91 -23.05 -24.73
CA GLU A 211 -9.24 -23.94 -23.80
C GLU A 211 -8.73 -23.18 -22.57
N ASP A 212 -8.71 -23.86 -21.42
CA ASP A 212 -8.17 -23.31 -20.18
C ASP A 212 -6.69 -22.94 -20.37
N VAL A 213 -6.32 -21.74 -19.94
CA VAL A 213 -4.93 -21.28 -19.96
C VAL A 213 -4.30 -21.52 -18.60
N HIS A 214 -3.15 -22.17 -18.57
CA HIS A 214 -2.44 -22.48 -17.33
C HIS A 214 -1.08 -21.76 -17.28
N LEU A 215 -0.87 -20.95 -16.25
CA LEU A 215 0.43 -20.35 -15.94
C LEU A 215 1.09 -21.07 -14.76
N PRO A 216 2.36 -21.49 -14.86
CA PRO A 216 3.08 -22.03 -13.70
C PRO A 216 3.28 -20.95 -12.63
N VAL A 217 3.03 -21.33 -11.38
CA VAL A 217 3.31 -20.51 -10.19
C VAL A 217 4.42 -21.15 -9.38
N LYS A 218 5.50 -20.41 -9.14
CA LYS A 218 6.67 -20.87 -8.40
C LYS A 218 6.91 -19.94 -7.22
N VAL A 219 6.97 -20.51 -6.02
CA VAL A 219 7.15 -19.75 -4.77
C VAL A 219 8.33 -20.30 -4.00
N THR A 220 9.29 -19.44 -3.69
CA THR A 220 10.37 -19.77 -2.74
C THR A 220 10.01 -19.27 -1.35
N VAL A 221 9.92 -20.18 -0.38
CA VAL A 221 9.73 -19.86 1.04
C VAL A 221 11.08 -19.80 1.74
N TRP A 222 11.49 -18.60 2.15
CA TRP A 222 12.74 -18.40 2.88
C TRP A 222 12.69 -19.02 4.28
N ASN A 223 13.83 -19.54 4.76
CA ASN A 223 13.94 -20.15 6.10
C ASN A 223 14.11 -19.12 7.24
N PHE A 224 13.30 -18.06 7.23
CA PHE A 224 13.11 -17.17 8.37
C PHE A 224 11.65 -16.73 8.43
N THR A 225 11.28 -16.06 9.50
CA THR A 225 9.89 -15.68 9.78
C THR A 225 9.85 -14.20 10.13
N LEU A 226 8.95 -13.45 9.50
CA LEU A 226 8.73 -12.05 9.87
C LEU A 226 7.98 -11.97 11.20
N PRO A 227 8.30 -10.98 12.05
CA PRO A 227 7.53 -10.72 13.26
C PRO A 227 6.08 -10.35 12.91
N ASP A 228 5.16 -10.58 13.85
CA ASP A 228 3.75 -10.21 13.66
C ASP A 228 3.60 -8.68 13.65
N GLY A 229 2.56 -8.17 12.98
CA GLY A 229 2.12 -6.75 12.91
C GLY A 229 3.19 -5.74 12.47
N PRO A 230 3.00 -4.44 12.77
CA PRO A 230 3.75 -3.35 12.15
C PRO A 230 5.21 -3.30 12.64
N PRO A 231 6.22 -3.26 11.75
CA PRO A 231 7.64 -3.23 12.16
C PRO A 231 8.10 -1.89 12.75
N LEU A 232 7.30 -0.83 12.60
CA LEU A 232 7.53 0.53 13.08
C LEU A 232 6.18 1.16 13.51
N ALA A 233 6.20 2.33 14.15
CA ALA A 233 4.96 2.99 14.58
C ALA A 233 4.14 3.49 13.38
N THR A 234 2.81 3.34 13.40
CA THR A 234 1.94 3.78 12.30
C THR A 234 0.77 4.60 12.81
N HIS A 235 0.44 5.71 12.13
CA HIS A 235 -0.79 6.47 12.32
C HIS A 235 -1.46 6.69 10.95
N PHE A 236 -2.67 6.19 10.75
CA PHE A 236 -3.36 6.21 9.44
C PHE A 236 -4.75 6.87 9.52
N GLY A 237 -4.88 7.86 10.39
CA GLY A 237 -6.09 8.62 10.64
C GLY A 237 -7.20 7.82 11.31
N SER A 238 -8.36 8.45 11.46
CA SER A 238 -9.58 7.83 11.97
C SER A 238 -10.37 7.12 10.86
N LEU A 239 -11.39 6.35 11.27
CA LEU A 239 -12.32 5.66 10.36
C LEU A 239 -13.69 6.36 10.31
N ASP A 240 -13.74 7.68 10.47
CA ASP A 240 -14.99 8.41 10.78
C ASP A 240 -16.01 8.44 9.63
N GLN A 241 -15.57 8.26 8.39
CA GLN A 241 -16.46 8.30 7.23
C GLN A 241 -17.15 6.96 6.92
N ILE A 242 -16.78 5.87 7.61
CA ILE A 242 -17.33 4.54 7.31
C ILE A 242 -18.83 4.48 7.59
N ALA A 243 -19.32 5.09 8.67
CA ALA A 243 -20.73 5.04 9.04
C ALA A 243 -21.62 5.64 7.93
N ALA A 244 -21.25 6.85 7.49
CA ALA A 244 -21.98 7.56 6.44
C ALA A 244 -21.95 6.81 5.10
N LYS A 245 -20.78 6.33 4.65
CA LYS A 245 -20.66 5.65 3.34
C LYS A 245 -21.29 4.27 3.32
N HIS A 246 -21.37 3.58 4.45
CA HIS A 246 -22.08 2.29 4.55
C HIS A 246 -23.56 2.44 4.92
N GLY A 247 -24.04 3.66 5.16
CA GLY A 247 -25.44 3.92 5.49
C GLY A 247 -25.87 3.35 6.84
N VAL A 248 -24.95 3.24 7.80
CA VAL A 248 -25.20 2.70 9.15
C VAL A 248 -25.08 3.77 10.22
N ALA A 249 -25.79 3.62 11.33
CA ALA A 249 -25.69 4.55 12.44
C ALA A 249 -24.36 4.37 13.20
N PRO A 250 -23.62 5.44 13.53
CA PRO A 250 -22.45 5.36 14.41
C PRO A 250 -22.79 4.64 15.72
N GLY A 251 -21.92 3.72 16.15
CA GLY A 251 -22.10 2.93 17.38
C GLY A 251 -23.16 1.82 17.32
N SER A 252 -23.84 1.61 16.18
CA SER A 252 -24.74 0.46 15.99
C SER A 252 -23.97 -0.86 15.88
N PRO A 253 -24.61 -2.02 16.13
CA PRO A 253 -23.98 -3.33 15.91
C PRO A 253 -23.40 -3.51 14.50
N ASP A 254 -24.12 -3.04 13.47
CA ASP A 254 -23.66 -3.11 12.08
C ASP A 254 -22.41 -2.24 11.86
N PHE A 255 -22.38 -1.03 12.43
CA PHE A 255 -21.19 -0.19 12.42
C PHE A 255 -19.99 -0.88 13.08
N THR A 256 -20.19 -1.53 14.23
CA THR A 256 -19.11 -2.27 14.92
C THR A 256 -18.53 -3.36 14.04
N VAL A 257 -19.37 -4.15 13.36
CA VAL A 257 -18.92 -5.21 12.44
C VAL A 257 -18.16 -4.63 11.25
N ILE A 258 -18.63 -3.51 10.69
CA ILE A 258 -17.95 -2.85 9.57
C ILE A 258 -16.60 -2.27 10.03
N TYR A 259 -16.56 -1.59 11.17
CA TYR A 259 -15.33 -1.05 11.75
C TYR A 259 -14.29 -2.15 11.97
N ASP A 260 -14.69 -3.28 12.55
CA ASP A 260 -13.85 -4.46 12.77
C ASP A 260 -13.21 -4.97 11.46
N ARG A 261 -13.98 -4.98 10.36
CA ARG A 261 -13.49 -5.35 9.04
C ARG A 261 -12.47 -4.35 8.47
N TYR A 262 -12.64 -3.05 8.70
CA TYR A 262 -11.62 -2.05 8.36
C TYR A 262 -10.37 -2.20 9.23
N ALA A 263 -10.53 -2.40 10.54
CA ALA A 263 -9.42 -2.62 11.46
C ALA A 263 -8.61 -3.87 11.11
N LYS A 264 -9.30 -4.98 10.79
CA LYS A 264 -8.69 -6.20 10.27
C LYS A 264 -7.93 -5.93 8.97
N ALA A 265 -8.54 -5.23 8.02
CA ALA A 265 -7.87 -4.92 6.76
C ALA A 265 -6.61 -4.07 6.99
N MET A 266 -6.60 -3.12 7.93
CA MET A 266 -5.39 -2.39 8.30
C MET A 266 -4.32 -3.31 8.90
N ALA A 267 -4.69 -4.17 9.86
CA ALA A 267 -3.77 -5.11 10.51
C ALA A 267 -3.17 -6.12 9.53
N ASP A 268 -3.97 -6.66 8.61
CA ASP A 268 -3.54 -7.56 7.53
C ASP A 268 -2.54 -6.88 6.57
N HIS A 269 -2.48 -5.54 6.56
CA HIS A 269 -1.51 -4.74 5.80
C HIS A 269 -0.43 -4.11 6.69
N ARG A 270 -0.19 -4.69 7.88
CA ARG A 270 0.85 -4.26 8.82
C ARG A 270 0.67 -2.81 9.32
N LEU A 271 -0.56 -2.35 9.45
CA LEU A 271 -0.89 -1.05 10.05
C LEU A 271 -1.56 -1.25 11.41
N SER A 272 -1.23 -0.41 12.38
CA SER A 272 -2.01 -0.30 13.62
C SER A 272 -3.34 0.39 13.30
N PRO A 273 -4.50 -0.29 13.42
CA PRO A 273 -5.77 0.38 13.27
C PRO A 273 -6.04 1.35 14.43
N PRO A 274 -6.81 2.44 14.19
CA PRO A 274 -7.24 3.31 15.28
C PRO A 274 -8.10 2.53 16.27
N ILE A 275 -7.96 2.83 17.55
CA ILE A 275 -8.79 2.21 18.60
C ILE A 275 -10.19 2.84 18.53
N PRO A 276 -11.27 2.04 18.50
CA PRO A 276 -12.62 2.57 18.60
C PRO A 276 -12.83 3.38 19.89
N ASP A 277 -13.55 4.51 19.80
CA ASP A 277 -13.89 5.36 20.95
C ASP A 277 -14.52 4.58 22.12
N SER A 278 -15.32 3.54 21.82
CA SER A 278 -15.96 2.69 22.82
C SER A 278 -14.99 1.82 23.63
N LEU A 279 -13.74 1.66 23.18
CA LEU A 279 -12.70 0.89 23.86
C LEU A 279 -11.74 1.77 24.67
N HIS A 280 -11.76 3.10 24.47
CA HIS A 280 -10.99 4.00 25.30
C HIS A 280 -11.57 4.08 26.73
N PRO A 281 -10.72 4.10 27.77
CA PRO A 281 -11.17 4.27 29.15
C PRO A 281 -12.02 5.55 29.34
N PRO A 282 -13.26 5.44 29.84
CA PRO A 282 -14.08 6.62 30.10
C PRO A 282 -13.50 7.52 31.19
N LEU A 283 -13.84 8.81 31.14
CA LEU A 283 -13.42 9.82 32.10
C LEU A 283 -14.31 9.81 33.36
N LYS A 284 -13.72 9.84 34.55
CA LYS A 284 -14.41 10.05 35.83
C LYS A 284 -14.58 11.53 36.13
N PRO A 285 -15.52 11.92 37.02
CA PRO A 285 -15.70 13.32 37.42
C PRO A 285 -14.47 14.01 38.03
N ASP A 286 -13.53 13.24 38.60
CA ASP A 286 -12.28 13.77 39.16
C ASP A 286 -11.19 14.00 38.10
N GLY A 287 -11.45 13.68 36.83
CA GLY A 287 -10.52 13.79 35.72
C GLY A 287 -9.65 12.55 35.49
N SER A 288 -9.72 11.51 36.32
CA SER A 288 -8.99 10.26 36.08
C SER A 288 -9.78 9.30 35.17
N ILE A 289 -9.13 8.29 34.61
CA ILE A 289 -9.81 7.27 33.80
C ILE A 289 -10.45 6.15 34.63
N ASP A 290 -11.52 5.53 34.10
CA ASP A 290 -12.11 4.27 34.57
C ASP A 290 -11.89 3.15 33.53
N TRP A 291 -10.71 2.56 33.52
CA TRP A 291 -10.34 1.53 32.55
C TRP A 291 -11.02 0.17 32.77
N LYS A 292 -11.59 -0.11 33.95
CA LYS A 292 -12.03 -1.47 34.32
C LYS A 292 -13.08 -2.03 33.36
N LYS A 293 -14.00 -1.18 32.89
CA LYS A 293 -15.10 -1.60 32.01
C LYS A 293 -14.66 -1.85 30.57
N THR A 294 -13.61 -1.16 30.10
CA THR A 294 -13.14 -1.27 28.72
C THR A 294 -11.90 -2.14 28.57
N HIS A 295 -11.22 -2.49 29.67
CA HIS A 295 -9.94 -3.21 29.66
C HIS A 295 -9.96 -4.50 28.85
N GLU A 296 -10.92 -5.40 29.07
CA GLU A 296 -10.95 -6.67 28.34
C GLU A 296 -11.16 -6.47 26.84
N GLY A 297 -12.03 -5.52 26.46
CA GLY A 297 -12.26 -5.17 25.06
C GLY A 297 -11.03 -4.55 24.41
N LEU A 298 -10.39 -3.59 25.09
CA LEU A 298 -9.16 -2.96 24.61
C LEU A 298 -8.01 -3.96 24.54
N ARG A 299 -7.81 -4.80 25.55
CA ARG A 299 -6.79 -5.87 25.56
C ARG A 299 -7.01 -6.84 24.41
N HIS A 300 -8.24 -7.27 24.19
CA HIS A 300 -8.59 -8.12 23.06
C HIS A 300 -8.25 -7.42 21.73
N TYR A 301 -8.67 -6.16 21.54
CA TYR A 301 -8.39 -5.38 20.33
C TYR A 301 -6.90 -5.22 20.05
N MET A 302 -6.12 -4.83 21.07
CA MET A 302 -4.67 -4.66 20.99
C MET A 302 -3.96 -5.95 20.55
N VAL A 303 -4.38 -7.11 21.09
CA VAL A 303 -3.80 -8.42 20.76
C VAL A 303 -4.25 -8.89 19.38
N THR A 304 -5.55 -8.80 19.07
CA THR A 304 -6.14 -9.28 17.82
C THR A 304 -5.53 -8.57 16.60
N TYR A 305 -5.31 -7.26 16.70
CA TYR A 305 -4.78 -6.47 15.58
C TYR A 305 -3.30 -6.10 15.73
N ASN A 306 -2.64 -6.59 16.77
CA ASN A 306 -1.25 -6.28 17.11
C ASN A 306 -0.96 -4.77 17.03
N VAL A 307 -1.81 -3.98 17.68
CA VAL A 307 -1.68 -2.52 17.75
C VAL A 307 -0.41 -2.18 18.51
N ARG A 308 0.55 -1.53 17.84
CA ARG A 308 1.83 -1.15 18.46
C ARG A 308 1.95 0.33 18.74
N SER A 309 1.17 1.16 18.07
CA SER A 309 1.13 2.59 18.28
C SER A 309 -0.29 3.11 18.19
N PHE A 310 -0.67 3.99 19.11
CA PHE A 310 -2.01 4.58 19.14
C PHE A 310 -2.00 5.95 19.82
N GLN A 311 -2.90 6.81 19.38
CA GLN A 311 -3.08 8.13 19.97
C GLN A 311 -3.87 8.03 21.29
N ILE A 312 -3.43 8.74 22.32
CA ILE A 312 -4.24 9.01 23.50
C ILE A 312 -5.29 10.06 23.09
N PRO A 313 -6.60 9.81 23.30
CA PRO A 313 -7.66 10.75 22.93
C PRO A 313 -7.45 12.14 23.53
N THR A 314 -7.67 13.17 22.72
CA THR A 314 -7.57 14.59 23.10
C THR A 314 -8.90 15.17 23.61
N TYR A 315 -10.01 14.47 23.37
CA TYR A 315 -11.35 14.78 23.85
C TYR A 315 -11.62 14.16 25.24
N PRO A 316 -12.66 14.56 26.01
CA PRO A 316 -13.75 15.50 25.70
C PRO A 316 -13.52 16.93 26.25
N PHE A 317 -12.27 17.32 26.49
CA PHE A 317 -11.96 18.61 27.12
C PHE A 317 -12.16 19.77 26.14
N ALA A 318 -13.09 20.68 26.46
CA ALA A 318 -13.40 21.84 25.61
C ALA A 318 -12.28 22.91 25.63
N ASP A 319 -11.60 23.07 26.76
CA ASP A 319 -10.54 24.07 26.93
C ASP A 319 -9.36 23.47 27.74
N PRO A 320 -8.59 22.56 27.12
CA PRO A 320 -7.58 21.75 27.81
C PRO A 320 -6.47 22.57 28.48
N LEU A 321 -6.13 23.72 27.91
CA LEU A 321 -5.03 24.56 28.38
C LEU A 321 -5.43 25.55 29.47
N LYS A 322 -6.73 25.76 29.71
CA LYS A 322 -7.21 26.71 30.73
C LYS A 322 -8.17 26.03 31.71
N SER A 323 -9.48 26.12 31.48
CA SER A 323 -10.48 25.71 32.48
C SER A 323 -10.48 24.20 32.77
N ASN A 324 -10.04 23.37 31.80
CA ASN A 324 -9.91 21.92 32.00
C ASN A 324 -8.51 21.48 32.45
N ARG A 325 -7.50 22.35 32.50
CA ARG A 325 -6.08 21.99 32.65
C ARG A 325 -5.79 20.97 33.75
N LYS A 326 -6.29 21.21 34.97
CA LYS A 326 -6.08 20.28 36.10
C LYS A 326 -6.66 18.88 35.84
N TYR A 327 -7.77 18.79 35.12
CA TYR A 327 -8.41 17.52 34.79
C TYR A 327 -7.66 16.80 33.66
N VAL A 328 -7.12 17.54 32.69
CA VAL A 328 -6.30 16.94 31.61
C VAL A 328 -5.00 16.36 32.17
N ILE A 329 -4.33 17.07 33.09
CA ILE A 329 -3.15 16.52 33.80
C ILE A 329 -3.51 15.21 34.48
N ARG A 330 -4.61 15.19 35.26
CA ARG A 330 -5.07 14.00 35.98
C ARG A 330 -5.43 12.85 35.04
N TYR A 331 -6.05 13.18 33.91
CA TYR A 331 -6.39 12.24 32.85
C TYR A 331 -5.14 11.58 32.29
N LEU A 332 -4.19 12.39 31.79
CA LEU A 332 -2.94 11.91 31.21
C LEU A 332 -2.10 11.11 32.22
N GLN A 333 -2.03 11.54 33.48
CA GLN A 333 -1.37 10.79 34.56
C GLN A 333 -1.97 9.39 34.72
N SER A 334 -3.28 9.32 34.96
CA SER A 334 -3.96 8.04 35.19
C SER A 334 -3.97 7.14 33.95
N TYR A 335 -4.00 7.73 32.75
CA TYR A 335 -3.90 7.01 31.49
C TYR A 335 -2.51 6.41 31.34
N TYR A 336 -1.45 7.19 31.54
CA TYR A 336 -0.07 6.70 31.47
C TYR A 336 0.19 5.59 32.50
N GLU A 337 -0.26 5.75 33.74
CA GLU A 337 -0.13 4.72 34.79
C GLU A 337 -0.78 3.40 34.36
N TYR A 338 -2.00 3.48 33.81
CA TYR A 338 -2.69 2.31 33.27
C TYR A 338 -1.89 1.66 32.14
N LEU A 339 -1.46 2.45 31.15
CA LEU A 339 -0.68 1.94 30.01
C LEU A 339 0.62 1.28 30.45
N LYS A 340 1.32 1.86 31.42
CA LYS A 340 2.57 1.33 31.96
C LYS A 340 2.38 0.00 32.67
N VAL A 341 1.27 -0.18 33.39
CA VAL A 341 0.91 -1.49 33.98
C VAL A 341 0.67 -2.55 32.90
N GLN A 342 0.13 -2.15 31.75
CA GLN A 342 -0.11 -3.06 30.62
C GLN A 342 1.12 -3.25 29.69
N GLY A 343 2.16 -2.43 29.82
CA GLY A 343 3.30 -2.41 28.91
C GLY A 343 3.01 -1.77 27.54
N TRP A 344 2.00 -0.90 27.45
CA TRP A 344 1.56 -0.24 26.22
C TRP A 344 2.06 1.21 26.09
N GLU A 345 2.74 1.74 27.11
CA GLU A 345 3.14 3.14 27.20
C GLU A 345 4.09 3.58 26.07
N LYS A 346 4.92 2.66 25.56
CA LYS A 346 5.91 2.97 24.51
C LYS A 346 5.29 3.32 23.17
N GLY A 347 4.09 2.77 22.90
CA GLY A 347 3.33 2.99 21.67
C GLY A 347 2.37 4.16 21.74
N ALA A 348 2.15 4.73 22.91
CA ALA A 348 1.18 5.78 23.13
C ALA A 348 1.78 7.18 22.94
N TYR A 349 1.04 8.06 22.29
CA TYR A 349 1.43 9.46 22.10
C TYR A 349 0.22 10.38 22.20
N TYR A 350 0.45 11.63 22.60
CA TYR A 350 -0.54 12.69 22.61
C TYR A 350 -0.31 13.62 21.42
N TYR A 351 -1.34 13.87 20.61
CA TYR A 351 -1.23 14.65 19.38
C TYR A 351 -2.34 15.71 19.31
N PRO A 352 -2.14 16.87 19.98
CA PRO A 352 -3.20 17.88 20.15
C PRO A 352 -3.22 18.99 19.10
N VAL A 353 -2.12 19.22 18.38
CA VAL A 353 -1.97 20.29 17.39
C VAL A 353 -1.41 19.71 16.10
N GLU A 354 -2.17 19.84 15.02
CA GLU A 354 -1.80 19.40 13.67
C GLU A 354 -1.23 20.58 12.88
N GLU A 355 -0.06 20.39 12.25
CA GLU A 355 0.59 21.30 11.29
C GLU A 355 0.60 22.78 11.74
N PRO A 356 1.24 23.11 12.89
CA PRO A 356 1.25 24.48 13.39
C PRO A 356 1.94 25.43 12.39
N ASN A 357 1.23 26.47 11.95
CA ASN A 357 1.70 27.39 10.90
C ASN A 357 1.55 28.88 11.25
N SER A 358 1.52 29.19 12.55
CA SER A 358 1.52 30.55 13.08
C SER A 358 2.21 30.63 14.45
N ARG A 359 2.49 31.85 14.91
CA ARG A 359 3.00 32.11 16.25
C ARG A 359 2.09 31.55 17.33
N GLU A 360 0.78 31.74 17.19
CA GLU A 360 -0.23 31.27 18.14
C GLU A 360 -0.28 29.73 18.18
N ALA A 361 -0.15 29.07 17.02
CA ALA A 361 -0.08 27.62 16.97
C ALA A 361 1.21 27.08 17.64
N TYR A 362 2.35 27.73 17.44
CA TYR A 362 3.60 27.40 18.14
C TYR A 362 3.48 27.62 19.66
N ASP A 363 2.84 28.71 20.10
CA ASP A 363 2.54 28.95 21.51
C ASP A 363 1.63 27.84 22.09
N GLN A 364 0.65 27.37 21.32
CA GLN A 364 -0.19 26.23 21.71
C GLN A 364 0.60 24.93 21.85
N VAL A 365 1.49 24.60 20.91
CA VAL A 365 2.34 23.39 21.02
C VAL A 365 3.17 23.42 22.29
N ARG A 366 3.84 24.55 22.59
CA ARG A 366 4.61 24.70 23.84
C ARG A 366 3.73 24.56 25.09
N ALA A 367 2.52 25.13 25.08
CA ALA A 367 1.60 25.02 26.21
C ALA A 367 1.11 23.58 26.42
N TYR A 368 0.82 22.84 25.33
CA TYR A 368 0.47 21.43 25.41
C TYR A 368 1.64 20.56 25.87
N ALA A 369 2.86 20.83 25.40
CA ALA A 369 4.06 20.14 25.85
C ALA A 369 4.24 20.28 27.36
N GLN A 370 4.16 21.51 27.88
CA GLN A 370 4.20 21.76 29.33
C GLN A 370 3.11 20.99 30.08
N LEU A 371 1.88 20.96 29.55
CA LEU A 371 0.77 20.22 30.15
C LEU A 371 1.06 18.70 30.19
N VAL A 372 1.53 18.12 29.08
CA VAL A 372 1.83 16.70 28.95
C VAL A 372 2.98 16.29 29.87
N HIS A 373 4.06 17.08 29.89
CA HIS A 373 5.25 16.80 30.68
C HIS A 373 5.05 17.04 32.19
N GLU A 374 4.16 17.96 32.58
CA GLU A 374 3.71 18.08 33.97
C GLU A 374 2.88 16.86 34.40
N ALA A 375 2.09 16.28 33.49
CA ALA A 375 1.38 15.03 33.76
C ALA A 375 2.38 13.88 33.93
N ASN A 376 3.28 13.68 32.97
CA ASN A 376 4.37 12.71 33.07
C ASN A 376 5.47 13.00 32.04
N LEU A 377 6.73 13.08 32.49
CA LEU A 377 7.89 13.30 31.60
C LEU A 377 8.14 12.18 30.58
N GLN A 378 7.53 10.99 30.76
CA GLN A 378 7.65 9.87 29.81
C GLN A 378 6.49 9.81 28.79
N LEU A 379 5.49 10.68 28.91
CA LEU A 379 4.46 10.81 27.87
C LEU A 379 5.03 11.57 26.68
N LYS A 380 4.84 11.01 25.48
CA LYS A 380 5.32 11.62 24.25
C LYS A 380 4.28 12.54 23.64
N LEU A 381 4.66 13.77 23.32
CA LEU A 381 3.92 14.67 22.46
C LEU A 381 4.41 14.55 21.00
N LEU A 382 3.48 14.25 20.10
CA LEU A 382 3.71 14.27 18.65
C LEU A 382 3.33 15.61 18.06
N CYS A 383 4.13 16.08 17.10
CA CYS A 383 3.78 17.24 16.27
C CYS A 383 4.16 16.98 14.81
N THR A 384 3.21 17.22 13.88
CA THR A 384 3.47 17.21 12.43
C THR A 384 4.20 18.49 12.03
N GLU A 385 5.48 18.51 12.36
CA GLU A 385 6.41 19.61 12.13
C GLU A 385 7.81 19.04 11.90
N GLN A 386 8.67 19.78 11.22
CA GLN A 386 10.08 19.43 11.08
C GLN A 386 10.91 19.79 12.33
N PRO A 387 12.06 19.13 12.58
CA PRO A 387 12.92 19.46 13.72
C PRO A 387 13.65 20.82 13.62
N TYR A 388 13.59 21.51 12.48
CA TYR A 388 14.13 22.87 12.31
C TYR A 388 13.02 23.92 12.38
N THR A 389 13.33 25.09 12.93
CA THR A 389 12.34 26.17 13.09
C THR A 389 11.88 26.72 11.75
N GLN A 390 10.56 26.76 11.52
CA GLN A 390 9.97 27.34 10.31
C GLN A 390 10.18 28.87 10.24
N ASP A 391 9.79 29.57 11.30
CA ASP A 391 9.98 31.02 11.46
C ASP A 391 10.49 31.33 12.88
N PRO A 392 11.73 31.82 13.04
CA PRO A 392 12.29 32.17 14.34
C PRO A 392 11.44 33.17 15.15
N ALA A 393 10.61 34.01 14.51
CA ALA A 393 9.74 34.96 15.19
C ALA A 393 8.59 34.29 15.99
N TRP A 394 8.25 33.05 15.64
CA TRP A 394 7.23 32.24 16.33
C TRP A 394 7.79 31.48 17.54
N GLY A 395 9.12 31.48 17.68
CA GLY A 395 9.86 30.77 18.72
C GLY A 395 10.22 29.33 18.33
N ASP A 396 10.85 28.63 19.26
CA ASP A 396 11.36 27.28 19.07
C ASP A 396 10.42 26.21 19.65
N LEU A 397 10.48 25.01 19.10
CA LEU A 397 9.74 23.82 19.53
C LEU A 397 10.66 22.64 19.90
N ARG A 398 11.99 22.79 19.75
CA ARG A 398 13.01 21.75 20.00
C ARG A 398 13.00 21.15 21.41
N GLU A 399 12.56 21.92 22.41
CA GLU A 399 12.43 21.51 23.81
C GLU A 399 10.99 21.09 24.18
N SER A 400 10.07 21.03 23.21
CA SER A 400 8.63 20.80 23.44
C SER A 400 8.08 19.55 22.78
N VAL A 401 8.70 19.08 21.69
CA VAL A 401 8.20 17.96 20.89
C VAL A 401 9.04 16.72 21.15
N ASP A 402 8.40 15.60 21.44
CA ASP A 402 9.06 14.31 21.65
C ASP A 402 9.13 13.48 20.37
N ILE A 403 8.09 13.57 19.53
CA ILE A 403 7.99 12.91 18.23
C ILE A 403 7.79 13.97 17.14
N TRP A 404 8.82 14.19 16.33
CA TRP A 404 8.74 15.03 15.14
C TRP A 404 8.20 14.24 13.97
N CYS A 405 7.33 14.82 13.16
CA CYS A 405 6.77 14.16 11.99
C CYS A 405 6.80 15.09 10.77
N PRO A 406 7.99 15.36 10.16
CA PRO A 406 8.09 16.11 8.92
C PRO A 406 7.42 15.43 7.73
N LEU A 407 6.95 16.23 6.77
CA LEU A 407 6.66 15.74 5.42
C LEU A 407 7.94 15.19 4.78
N PHE A 408 7.82 14.21 3.88
CA PHE A 408 8.97 13.67 3.11
C PHE A 408 9.81 14.78 2.47
N ALA A 409 9.15 15.77 1.86
CA ALA A 409 9.82 16.90 1.23
C ALA A 409 10.37 17.95 2.21
N PHE A 410 10.01 17.87 3.50
CA PHE A 410 10.39 18.83 4.54
C PHE A 410 11.49 18.23 5.44
N PHE A 411 11.87 16.97 5.23
CA PHE A 411 12.90 16.31 6.00
C PHE A 411 14.28 16.94 5.76
N GLU A 412 14.98 17.33 6.83
CA GLU A 412 16.36 17.79 6.75
C GLU A 412 17.23 16.98 7.69
N GLU A 413 18.25 16.33 7.13
CA GLU A 413 19.02 15.27 7.78
C GLU A 413 19.74 15.73 9.05
N GLU A 414 20.35 16.91 9.05
CA GLU A 414 21.13 17.39 10.20
C GLU A 414 20.23 17.77 11.38
N SER A 415 19.08 18.38 11.11
CA SER A 415 18.07 18.68 12.12
C SER A 415 17.45 17.41 12.72
N ALA A 416 17.21 16.39 11.89
CA ALA A 416 16.70 15.09 12.32
C ALA A 416 17.71 14.36 13.21
N LYS A 417 18.99 14.29 12.80
CA LYS A 417 20.07 13.74 13.63
C LYS A 417 20.21 14.49 14.95
N ALA A 418 20.16 15.81 14.93
CA ALA A 418 20.26 16.61 16.14
C ALA A 418 19.08 16.32 17.11
N ALA A 419 17.88 16.10 16.59
CA ALA A 419 16.73 15.70 17.39
C ALA A 419 16.87 14.28 17.96
N GLN A 420 17.31 13.31 17.15
CA GLN A 420 17.60 11.95 17.62
C GLN A 420 18.67 11.94 18.73
N GLN A 421 19.70 12.78 18.62
CA GLN A 421 20.74 12.94 19.66
C GLN A 421 20.19 13.52 20.98
N ARG A 422 19.08 14.28 20.94
CA ARG A 422 18.34 14.72 22.14
C ARG A 422 17.39 13.65 22.69
N GLY A 423 17.27 12.51 22.02
CA GLY A 423 16.35 11.42 22.38
C GLY A 423 14.95 11.56 21.77
N ASN A 424 14.75 12.48 20.82
CA ASN A 424 13.48 12.59 20.11
C ASN A 424 13.32 11.45 19.09
N GLU A 425 12.07 11.06 18.83
CA GLU A 425 11.73 10.17 17.72
C GLU A 425 11.43 10.99 16.46
N ILE A 426 11.79 10.43 15.31
CA ILE A 426 11.43 10.97 14.01
C ILE A 426 10.43 10.01 13.36
N TRP A 427 9.28 10.55 13.00
CA TRP A 427 8.31 9.97 12.10
C TRP A 427 8.36 10.73 10.77
N ALA A 428 7.66 10.24 9.76
CA ALA A 428 7.51 10.98 8.51
C ALA A 428 6.14 10.72 7.89
N TYR A 429 5.68 11.67 7.09
CA TYR A 429 4.42 11.53 6.35
C TYR A 429 4.50 12.19 4.97
N THR A 430 3.46 11.97 4.18
CA THR A 430 3.22 12.74 2.96
C THR A 430 1.75 13.15 2.91
N ALA A 431 1.48 14.28 2.28
CA ALA A 431 0.15 14.75 1.99
C ALA A 431 0.19 15.54 0.68
N LEU A 432 -0.91 15.48 -0.07
CA LEU A 432 -1.03 16.20 -1.33
C LEU A 432 0.17 15.84 -2.26
N CYS A 433 0.67 16.84 -3.00
CA CYS A 433 1.97 16.75 -3.69
C CYS A 433 2.91 17.85 -3.17
N GLN A 434 3.15 17.93 -1.87
CA GLN A 434 3.96 19.02 -1.31
C GLN A 434 5.45 18.87 -1.64
N LYS A 435 6.05 19.97 -2.12
CA LYS A 435 7.50 20.10 -2.34
C LYS A 435 8.15 20.84 -1.18
N SER A 436 9.49 20.81 -1.16
CA SER A 436 10.28 21.44 -0.11
C SER A 436 9.94 22.93 0.04
N PRO A 437 9.67 23.41 1.25
CA PRO A 437 9.20 24.78 1.49
C PRO A 437 10.36 25.77 1.37
N LEU A 438 10.05 27.05 1.13
CA LEU A 438 11.04 28.13 0.99
C LEU A 438 11.99 28.25 2.20
N TYR A 439 11.51 27.90 3.39
CA TYR A 439 12.25 27.94 4.64
C TYR A 439 13.03 26.65 4.93
N HIS A 440 13.06 25.68 4.01
CA HIS A 440 13.90 24.49 4.15
C HIS A 440 15.39 24.89 4.20
N PRO A 441 16.20 24.41 5.18
CA PRO A 441 17.60 24.85 5.34
C PRO A 441 18.46 24.63 4.10
N GLN A 442 18.11 23.63 3.30
CA GLN A 442 18.78 23.31 2.03
C GLN A 442 17.95 23.67 0.80
N PHE A 443 17.00 24.62 0.89
CA PHE A 443 16.02 24.91 -0.17
C PHE A 443 16.63 25.05 -1.57
N ALA A 444 17.77 25.75 -1.70
CA ALA A 444 18.45 25.92 -2.99
C ALA A 444 18.83 24.59 -3.68
N LYS A 445 19.02 23.50 -2.91
CA LYS A 445 19.35 22.17 -3.43
C LYS A 445 18.12 21.32 -3.75
N VAL A 446 17.00 21.56 -3.07
CA VAL A 446 15.84 20.65 -3.07
C VAL A 446 14.55 21.23 -3.67
N SER A 447 14.47 22.56 -3.84
CA SER A 447 13.26 23.29 -4.23
C SER A 447 12.57 22.80 -5.50
N GLY A 448 13.33 22.29 -6.47
CA GLY A 448 12.81 21.78 -7.74
C GLY A 448 12.52 20.28 -7.76
N LEU A 449 13.10 19.52 -6.83
CA LEU A 449 13.16 18.06 -6.91
C LEU A 449 11.81 17.42 -6.53
N PRO A 450 11.42 16.32 -7.21
CA PRO A 450 10.29 15.52 -6.77
C PRO A 450 10.64 14.74 -5.49
N THR A 451 9.61 14.33 -4.77
CA THR A 451 9.70 13.35 -3.69
C THR A 451 8.69 12.23 -3.95
N PHE A 452 8.48 11.33 -2.99
CA PHE A 452 7.46 10.30 -3.09
C PHE A 452 6.07 10.89 -2.89
N PHE A 453 5.29 11.00 -3.96
CA PHE A 453 3.90 11.44 -3.91
C PHE A 453 2.95 10.25 -3.88
N TRP A 454 1.94 10.33 -3.01
CA TRP A 454 0.97 9.26 -2.76
C TRP A 454 -0.37 9.54 -3.45
N GLN A 455 -0.33 9.82 -4.76
CA GLN A 455 -1.52 9.85 -5.60
C GLN A 455 -1.57 8.65 -6.57
N ILE A 456 -2.76 8.30 -7.03
CA ILE A 456 -3.03 7.15 -7.91
C ILE A 456 -2.17 7.17 -9.16
N ASP A 457 -1.94 8.36 -9.72
CA ASP A 457 -1.23 8.61 -10.96
C ASP A 457 0.29 8.77 -10.79
N PHE A 458 0.85 8.30 -9.67
CA PHE A 458 2.29 8.12 -9.46
C PHE A 458 2.70 6.64 -9.41
N PRO A 459 3.99 6.32 -9.64
CA PRO A 459 4.50 4.96 -9.56
C PRO A 459 4.23 4.29 -8.20
N LEU A 460 3.93 2.99 -8.19
CA LEU A 460 3.69 2.24 -6.95
C LEU A 460 4.91 2.22 -6.02
N LEU A 461 6.11 2.35 -6.58
CA LEU A 461 7.35 2.49 -5.80
C LEU A 461 7.27 3.64 -4.79
N ASN A 462 6.47 4.68 -5.03
CA ASN A 462 6.27 5.78 -4.09
C ASN A 462 5.61 5.34 -2.78
N TYR A 463 4.92 4.21 -2.71
CA TYR A 463 4.34 3.67 -1.48
C TYR A 463 5.30 2.72 -0.74
N ARG A 464 6.31 2.19 -1.43
CA ARG A 464 7.24 1.17 -0.92
C ARG A 464 8.60 1.76 -0.53
N LEU A 465 9.22 2.57 -1.39
CA LEU A 465 10.56 3.15 -1.19
C LEU A 465 10.67 4.24 -0.09
N PRO A 466 9.60 4.94 0.35
CA PRO A 466 9.69 5.75 1.55
C PRO A 466 10.18 4.96 2.75
N LEU A 467 9.76 3.70 2.91
CA LEU A 467 10.12 2.85 4.06
C LEU A 467 11.62 2.50 4.03
N TRP A 468 12.19 2.32 2.84
CA TRP A 468 13.63 2.15 2.63
C TRP A 468 14.39 3.43 3.00
N THR A 469 13.88 4.59 2.57
CA THR A 469 14.44 5.90 2.91
C THR A 469 14.37 6.17 4.42
N MET A 470 13.24 5.82 5.05
CA MET A 470 13.03 5.94 6.49
C MET A 470 14.03 5.12 7.28
N ARG A 471 14.29 3.87 6.85
CA ARG A 471 15.32 3.05 7.50
C ARG A 471 16.68 3.73 7.44
N ARG A 472 17.10 4.28 6.29
CA ARG A 472 18.40 4.98 6.16
C ARG A 472 18.60 6.09 7.19
N TYR A 473 17.52 6.78 7.55
CA TYR A 473 17.55 7.93 8.46
C TYR A 473 17.09 7.60 9.89
N ASP A 474 16.98 6.31 10.23
CA ASP A 474 16.52 5.83 11.53
C ASP A 474 15.16 6.47 11.94
N ILE A 475 14.28 6.62 10.97
CA ILE A 475 12.90 7.09 11.16
C ILE A 475 12.04 5.89 11.59
N VAL A 476 11.35 6.05 12.72
CA VAL A 476 10.70 4.97 13.46
C VAL A 476 9.17 5.03 13.44
N GLY A 477 8.59 5.97 12.69
CA GLY A 477 7.15 6.03 12.51
C GLY A 477 6.70 6.58 11.16
N LEU A 478 5.61 6.04 10.66
CA LEU A 478 4.95 6.45 9.42
C LEU A 478 3.57 6.98 9.75
N LEU A 479 3.29 8.20 9.30
CA LEU A 479 1.96 8.79 9.40
C LEU A 479 1.36 8.96 8.00
N TYR A 480 0.06 8.76 7.89
CA TYR A 480 -0.76 9.23 6.79
C TYR A 480 -2.09 9.75 7.34
N TRP A 481 -2.55 10.88 6.84
CA TRP A 481 -3.61 11.65 7.48
C TRP A 481 -4.98 10.96 7.45
N SER A 482 -5.25 10.11 6.47
CA SER A 482 -6.44 9.25 6.44
C SER A 482 -6.33 8.12 5.44
N THR A 483 -7.14 7.08 5.60
CA THR A 483 -7.32 5.98 4.62
C THR A 483 -8.71 5.90 4.02
N VAL A 484 -9.67 6.66 4.56
CA VAL A 484 -11.11 6.59 4.24
C VAL A 484 -11.73 7.98 4.02
N TYR A 485 -10.94 8.96 3.56
CA TYR A 485 -11.45 10.30 3.32
C TYR A 485 -12.06 10.43 1.93
N TRP A 486 -13.39 10.44 1.86
CA TRP A 486 -14.18 10.32 0.63
C TRP A 486 -15.12 11.51 0.34
N SER A 487 -14.99 12.61 1.09
CA SER A 487 -16.00 13.68 1.16
C SER A 487 -15.51 15.06 0.70
N SER A 488 -14.31 15.18 0.12
CA SER A 488 -13.81 16.47 -0.37
C SER A 488 -13.28 16.40 -1.80
N PRO A 489 -14.09 16.81 -2.79
CA PRO A 489 -15.54 17.06 -2.69
C PRO A 489 -16.34 15.78 -2.46
N GLU A 490 -17.62 15.90 -2.09
CA GLU A 490 -18.53 14.76 -2.04
C GLU A 490 -18.77 14.24 -3.47
N ARG A 491 -18.07 13.16 -3.83
CA ARG A 491 -18.12 12.49 -5.13
C ARG A 491 -18.05 10.97 -4.95
N ASP A 492 -18.41 10.26 -6.02
CA ASP A 492 -18.19 8.83 -6.11
C ASP A 492 -16.70 8.55 -6.41
N VAL A 493 -15.96 8.17 -5.37
CA VAL A 493 -14.52 7.85 -5.46
C VAL A 493 -14.19 6.69 -6.39
N TRP A 494 -15.18 5.88 -6.78
CA TRP A 494 -15.01 4.83 -7.78
C TRP A 494 -14.94 5.36 -9.22
N THR A 495 -15.33 6.62 -9.44
CA THR A 495 -15.30 7.27 -10.77
C THR A 495 -14.54 8.58 -10.80
N ASP A 496 -14.38 9.23 -9.65
CA ASP A 496 -13.62 10.47 -9.49
C ASP A 496 -12.93 10.46 -8.11
N PRO A 497 -11.65 10.03 -8.04
CA PRO A 497 -10.94 9.87 -6.77
C PRO A 497 -10.26 11.17 -6.30
N ALA A 498 -10.51 12.33 -6.93
CA ALA A 498 -9.73 13.54 -6.70
C ALA A 498 -10.06 14.23 -5.37
N PHE A 499 -9.14 14.18 -4.41
CA PHE A 499 -9.21 15.01 -3.20
C PHE A 499 -8.98 16.48 -3.54
N ARG A 500 -9.85 17.36 -3.06
CA ARG A 500 -9.87 18.81 -3.35
C ARG A 500 -9.78 19.12 -4.85
N ASN A 501 -10.38 18.28 -5.70
CA ASN A 501 -10.35 18.35 -7.17
C ASN A 501 -8.94 18.27 -7.79
N ARG A 502 -7.92 17.84 -7.05
CA ARG A 502 -6.53 17.99 -7.50
C ARG A 502 -5.61 16.83 -7.14
N TYR A 503 -5.86 16.12 -6.04
CA TYR A 503 -4.93 15.11 -5.54
C TYR A 503 -5.59 13.73 -5.62
N ASN A 504 -5.35 12.99 -6.70
CA ASN A 504 -6.06 11.74 -6.99
C ASN A 504 -5.76 10.66 -5.95
N GLY A 505 -6.76 10.30 -5.15
CA GLY A 505 -6.65 9.27 -4.12
C GLY A 505 -5.90 9.68 -2.85
N ASP A 506 -5.68 10.98 -2.62
CA ASP A 506 -5.11 11.45 -1.34
C ASP A 506 -6.14 11.27 -0.20
N GLY A 507 -5.70 10.75 0.95
CA GLY A 507 -6.56 10.38 2.07
C GLY A 507 -7.37 9.10 1.86
N LEU A 508 -7.14 8.39 0.75
CA LEU A 508 -7.88 7.22 0.30
C LEU A 508 -6.91 6.06 0.06
N LEU A 509 -6.95 5.02 0.90
CA LEU A 509 -6.31 3.72 0.61
C LEU A 509 -7.32 2.57 0.55
N PHE A 510 -8.51 2.78 1.13
CA PHE A 510 -9.66 1.90 1.01
C PHE A 510 -10.78 2.56 0.22
N TYR A 511 -11.41 1.79 -0.64
CA TYR A 511 -12.70 2.13 -1.24
C TYR A 511 -13.83 1.63 -0.33
N PRO A 512 -14.98 2.32 -0.27
CA PRO A 512 -16.17 1.82 0.41
C PRO A 512 -16.70 0.60 -0.35
N GLY A 513 -16.81 -0.55 0.32
CA GLY A 513 -17.17 -1.81 -0.32
C GLY A 513 -18.61 -1.91 -0.83
N THR A 514 -19.48 -0.94 -0.52
CA THR A 514 -20.90 -0.92 -0.90
C THR A 514 -21.12 -1.13 -2.40
N GLU A 515 -20.35 -0.43 -3.25
CA GLU A 515 -20.41 -0.56 -4.71
C GLU A 515 -19.92 -1.92 -5.22
N ALA A 516 -19.14 -2.62 -4.40
CA ALA A 516 -18.64 -3.97 -4.65
C ALA A 516 -19.43 -5.05 -3.87
N GLY A 517 -20.59 -4.72 -3.31
CA GLY A 517 -21.43 -5.65 -2.56
C GLY A 517 -20.80 -6.17 -1.26
N ILE A 518 -19.83 -5.44 -0.71
CA ILE A 518 -19.04 -5.81 0.47
C ILE A 518 -19.37 -4.85 1.61
N GLN A 519 -19.77 -5.43 2.75
CA GLN A 519 -20.00 -4.71 4.00
C GLN A 519 -18.67 -4.50 4.74
N GLY A 520 -17.79 -3.68 4.17
CA GLY A 520 -16.42 -3.49 4.65
C GLY A 520 -15.54 -2.76 3.62
N PRO A 521 -14.21 -2.80 3.77
CA PRO A 521 -13.30 -2.17 2.82
C PRO A 521 -13.13 -2.96 1.52
N VAL A 522 -12.86 -2.24 0.45
CA VAL A 522 -12.11 -2.75 -0.71
C VAL A 522 -10.72 -2.12 -0.71
N THR A 523 -9.66 -2.93 -0.78
CA THR A 523 -8.27 -2.46 -0.73
C THR A 523 -7.83 -1.85 -2.07
N SER A 524 -6.92 -0.89 -2.05
CA SER A 524 -6.19 -0.43 -3.25
C SER A 524 -4.88 -1.21 -3.46
N ILE A 525 -4.36 -1.24 -4.69
CA ILE A 525 -2.99 -1.74 -4.96
C ILE A 525 -1.92 -0.91 -4.26
N ARG A 526 -2.20 0.37 -3.97
CA ARG A 526 -1.32 1.27 -3.22
C ARG A 526 -1.12 0.80 -1.78
N LEU A 527 -2.19 0.33 -1.14
CA LEU A 527 -2.11 -0.29 0.18
C LEU A 527 -1.32 -1.61 0.14
N LYS A 528 -1.39 -2.38 -0.95
CA LYS A 528 -0.57 -3.59 -1.14
C LYS A 528 0.91 -3.23 -1.24
N ALA A 529 1.28 -2.23 -2.05
CA ALA A 529 2.64 -1.74 -2.16
C ALA A 529 3.19 -1.18 -0.84
N LEU A 530 2.34 -0.51 -0.05
CA LEU A 530 2.70 -0.06 1.30
C LEU A 530 2.94 -1.24 2.25
N ARG A 531 2.09 -2.28 2.24
CA ARG A 531 2.31 -3.52 3.01
C ARG A 531 3.66 -4.13 2.66
N GLU A 532 3.98 -4.26 1.37
CA GLU A 532 5.27 -4.81 0.95
C GLU A 532 6.45 -3.97 1.47
N GLY A 533 6.34 -2.64 1.50
CA GLY A 533 7.38 -1.77 2.09
C GLY A 533 7.54 -1.94 3.61
N LEU A 534 6.45 -2.21 4.32
CA LEU A 534 6.50 -2.55 5.74
C LEU A 534 7.10 -3.96 5.94
N GLU A 535 6.79 -4.92 5.08
CA GLU A 535 7.41 -6.24 5.13
C GLU A 535 8.91 -6.16 4.84
N ASP A 536 9.35 -5.35 3.86
CA ASP A 536 10.77 -5.04 3.64
C ASP A 536 11.42 -4.44 4.89
N TYR A 537 10.73 -3.53 5.59
CA TYR A 537 11.24 -2.95 6.84
C TYR A 537 11.44 -4.02 7.93
N ALA A 538 10.61 -5.06 7.96
CA ALA A 538 10.81 -6.19 8.86
C ALA A 538 12.09 -6.99 8.53
N TYR A 539 12.50 -7.06 7.25
CA TYR A 539 13.80 -7.64 6.87
C TYR A 539 14.95 -6.81 7.41
N PHE A 540 14.82 -5.47 7.35
CA PHE A 540 15.82 -4.56 7.90
C PHE A 540 15.99 -4.78 9.40
N ALA A 541 14.87 -4.79 10.15
CA ALA A 541 14.87 -5.00 11.60
C ALA A 541 15.51 -6.35 11.99
N LEU A 542 15.31 -7.40 11.17
CA LEU A 542 15.94 -8.70 11.36
C LEU A 542 17.47 -8.63 11.16
N LEU A 543 17.97 -7.97 10.10
CA LEU A 543 19.41 -7.81 9.86
C LEU A 543 20.08 -6.96 10.95
N GLU A 544 19.42 -5.93 11.43
CA GLU A 544 19.91 -5.12 12.55
C GLU A 544 20.07 -5.95 13.82
N LYS A 545 19.06 -6.77 14.14
CA LYS A 545 19.12 -7.70 15.27
C LYS A 545 20.24 -8.73 15.11
N LEU A 546 20.61 -9.07 13.88
CA LEU A 546 21.74 -9.93 13.55
C LEU A 546 23.09 -9.19 13.48
N GLY A 547 23.10 -7.88 13.81
CA GLY A 547 24.31 -7.06 13.88
C GLY A 547 24.93 -6.75 12.52
N ASP A 548 24.14 -6.64 11.45
CA ASP A 548 24.63 -6.39 10.09
C ASP A 548 24.15 -5.05 9.51
N GLN A 549 24.17 -4.00 10.33
CA GLN A 549 23.75 -2.66 9.93
C GLN A 549 24.57 -2.12 8.74
N THR A 550 25.86 -2.44 8.66
CA THR A 550 26.74 -1.94 7.58
C THR A 550 26.30 -2.47 6.22
N TYR A 551 26.04 -3.79 6.10
CA TYR A 551 25.54 -4.38 4.86
C TYR A 551 24.16 -3.82 4.51
N LEU A 552 23.26 -3.79 5.50
CA LEU A 552 21.92 -3.23 5.32
C LEU A 552 21.96 -1.81 4.75
N ASN A 553 22.77 -0.93 5.35
CA ASN A 553 22.90 0.46 4.90
C ASN A 553 23.44 0.55 3.46
N GLN A 554 24.38 -0.32 3.08
CA GLN A 554 24.91 -0.38 1.71
C GLN A 554 23.84 -0.79 0.70
N GLU A 555 23.07 -1.83 1.00
CA GLU A 555 22.00 -2.34 0.12
C GLU A 555 20.83 -1.34 0.00
N VAL A 556 20.34 -0.80 1.13
CA VAL A 556 19.24 0.17 1.14
C VAL A 556 19.59 1.43 0.33
N SER A 557 20.85 1.88 0.41
CA SER A 557 21.33 3.06 -0.33
C SER A 557 21.31 2.89 -1.86
N LYS A 558 21.27 1.65 -2.38
CA LYS A 558 21.17 1.40 -3.82
C LYS A 558 19.78 1.76 -4.35
N MET A 559 18.75 1.53 -3.54
CA MET A 559 17.35 1.82 -3.91
C MET A 559 16.91 3.20 -3.46
N ALA A 560 17.27 3.61 -2.24
CA ALA A 560 16.77 4.82 -1.61
C ALA A 560 17.95 5.64 -1.02
N ALA A 561 18.54 6.51 -1.83
CA ALA A 561 19.67 7.33 -1.42
C ALA A 561 19.25 8.55 -0.58
N SER A 562 18.10 9.15 -0.88
CA SER A 562 17.46 10.22 -0.10
C SER A 562 15.99 10.38 -0.50
N TRP A 563 15.27 11.29 0.18
CA TRP A 563 13.88 11.66 -0.15
C TRP A 563 13.68 12.27 -1.55
N TRP A 564 14.75 12.63 -2.25
CA TRP A 564 14.74 13.22 -3.58
C TRP A 564 15.55 12.42 -4.62
N LYS A 565 16.13 11.28 -4.22
CA LYS A 565 16.92 10.42 -5.11
C LYS A 565 16.74 8.94 -4.76
N TRP A 566 16.17 8.21 -5.68
CA TRP A 566 15.92 6.77 -5.58
C TRP A 566 16.09 6.09 -6.94
N ASP A 567 16.16 4.77 -6.93
CA ASP A 567 16.09 3.94 -8.13
C ASP A 567 14.63 3.60 -8.43
N ASP A 568 14.19 3.91 -9.65
CA ASP A 568 12.81 3.74 -10.12
C ASP A 568 12.57 2.41 -10.84
N ASN A 569 13.54 1.49 -10.83
CA ASN A 569 13.44 0.17 -11.45
C ASN A 569 12.91 -0.89 -10.47
N PRO A 570 11.67 -1.41 -10.68
CA PRO A 570 11.13 -2.48 -9.86
C PRO A 570 11.96 -3.75 -9.81
N GLU A 571 12.61 -4.13 -10.91
CA GLU A 571 13.40 -5.36 -10.96
C GLU A 571 14.63 -5.26 -10.04
N HIS A 572 15.28 -4.09 -9.99
CA HIS A 572 16.40 -3.87 -9.08
C HIS A 572 15.96 -3.92 -7.62
N LEU A 573 14.76 -3.42 -7.28
CA LEU A 573 14.18 -3.56 -5.94
C LEU A 573 14.11 -5.02 -5.49
N TYR A 574 13.54 -5.90 -6.33
CA TYR A 574 13.43 -7.33 -6.00
C TYR A 574 14.79 -8.02 -5.91
N GLN A 575 15.78 -7.61 -6.73
CA GLN A 575 17.15 -8.11 -6.64
C GLN A 575 17.81 -7.75 -5.30
N VAL A 576 17.69 -6.48 -4.88
CA VAL A 576 18.22 -6.02 -3.58
C VAL A 576 17.49 -6.72 -2.43
N ARG A 577 16.16 -6.83 -2.49
CA ARG A 577 15.36 -7.55 -1.49
C ARG A 577 15.77 -9.03 -1.37
N ALA A 578 16.01 -9.72 -2.48
CA ALA A 578 16.51 -11.09 -2.47
C ALA A 578 17.93 -11.20 -1.88
N ALA A 579 18.78 -10.19 -2.08
CA ALA A 579 20.10 -10.13 -1.46
C ALA A 579 20.00 -9.99 0.07
N LEU A 580 19.09 -9.13 0.57
CA LEU A 580 18.80 -9.02 2.00
C LEU A 580 18.29 -10.34 2.59
N ALA A 581 17.38 -11.03 1.90
CA ALA A 581 16.85 -12.32 2.32
C ALA A 581 17.97 -13.38 2.46
N LYS A 582 18.84 -13.48 1.45
CA LYS A 582 20.01 -14.37 1.48
C LYS A 582 20.94 -14.03 2.64
N ARG A 583 21.17 -12.74 2.89
CA ARG A 583 22.03 -12.30 3.98
C ARG A 583 21.47 -12.67 5.36
N ILE A 584 20.16 -12.57 5.56
CA ILE A 584 19.50 -13.04 6.79
C ILE A 584 19.79 -14.52 7.02
N LEU A 585 19.68 -15.35 5.99
CA LEU A 585 19.95 -16.79 6.08
C LEU A 585 21.42 -17.08 6.42
N GLU A 586 22.37 -16.39 5.79
CA GLU A 586 23.80 -16.52 6.08
C GLU A 586 24.09 -16.21 7.56
N LYS A 587 23.60 -15.07 8.05
CA LYS A 587 23.82 -14.62 9.43
C LYS A 587 23.17 -15.54 10.46
N GLN A 588 21.98 -16.09 10.18
CA GLN A 588 21.34 -17.08 11.05
C GLN A 588 22.10 -18.42 11.06
N GLY A 589 22.67 -18.83 9.92
CA GLY A 589 23.51 -20.03 9.81
C GLY A 589 24.78 -19.94 10.65
N SER A 590 25.51 -18.82 10.55
CA SER A 590 26.75 -18.60 11.31
C SER A 590 26.53 -18.61 12.83
N ASN A 591 25.46 -17.97 13.32
CA ASN A 591 25.15 -17.95 14.75
C ASN A 591 24.80 -19.35 15.31
N ARG A 592 24.23 -20.24 14.49
CA ARG A 592 24.00 -21.65 14.89
C ARG A 592 25.29 -22.47 14.91
N GLY A 593 26.26 -22.12 14.06
CA GLY A 593 27.60 -22.73 14.06
C GLY A 593 28.41 -22.36 15.31
N GLU A 594 28.42 -21.09 15.70
CA GLU A 594 29.15 -20.60 16.88
C GLU A 594 28.60 -21.16 18.20
N MET A 595 27.27 -21.31 18.33
CA MET A 595 26.64 -21.96 19.50
C MET A 595 26.90 -23.48 19.59
N ARG A 596 27.27 -24.14 18.48
CA ARG A 596 27.65 -25.56 18.49
C ARG A 596 29.12 -25.79 18.86
N ILE A 597 29.99 -24.78 18.68
CA ILE A 597 31.41 -24.85 19.02
C ILE A 597 31.65 -24.50 20.51
N THR A 598 30.65 -23.91 21.18
CA THR A 598 30.71 -23.47 22.59
C THR A 598 29.96 -24.38 23.57
N ARG A 599 29.67 -25.65 23.20
CA ARG A 599 29.06 -26.65 24.10
C ARG A 599 29.96 -27.86 24.33
#